data_AF-A0A2T2XVK0-F1
#
_entry.id   AF-A0A2T2XVK0-F1
#
_cell.length_a   1.000
_cell.length_b   1.000
_cell.length_c   1.000
_cell.angle_alpha   90.00
_cell.angle_beta   90.00
_cell.angle_gamma   90.00
#
_symmetry.space_group_name_H-M   'P 1'
#
loop_
_entity.id
_entity.type
_entity.pdbx_description
1 polymer ?
#
loop_
_entity_poly.entity_id
_entity_poly.type
_entity_poly.pdbx_seq_one_letter_code
_entity_poly.pdbx_strand_id
1 'polypeptide(L)'
;MKHTTVKTTAKKVGVSDIMLKLLRIRASDSHVLEFDGVDTRFNDCCNWQVMVNGKRVLFSTRTYEHFSDVKAGILATIEVCRGRNTPSDGAMLDSAKAMISVLDAFPSFAALAKHPDRIN
;
A
#
# COMPACT_ATOMS: atom_id res chain seq x y z
N MET A 1 -49.62 -2.42 -18.44
CA MET A 1 -48.59 -2.73 -17.41
C MET A 1 -47.24 -2.76 -18.10
N LYS A 2 -46.29 -1.89 -17.72
CA LYS A 2 -44.96 -1.81 -18.34
C LYS A 2 -44.00 -2.72 -17.58
N HIS A 3 -43.47 -3.75 -18.24
CA HIS A 3 -42.41 -4.60 -17.68
C HIS A 3 -41.09 -3.84 -17.72
N THR A 4 -40.57 -3.45 -16.56
CA THR A 4 -39.20 -2.94 -16.43
C THR A 4 -38.27 -4.11 -16.20
N THR A 5 -37.59 -4.55 -17.26
CA THR A 5 -36.50 -5.55 -17.16
C THR A 5 -35.28 -4.87 -16.54
N VAL A 6 -34.96 -5.21 -15.29
CA VAL A 6 -33.71 -4.82 -14.65
C VAL A 6 -32.60 -5.65 -15.28
N LYS A 7 -31.76 -5.02 -16.11
CA LYS A 7 -30.49 -5.62 -16.58
C LYS A 7 -29.55 -5.74 -15.37
N THR A 8 -29.52 -6.90 -14.75
CA THR A 8 -28.47 -7.26 -13.79
C THR A 8 -27.20 -7.53 -14.58
N THR A 9 -26.25 -6.58 -14.56
CA THR A 9 -24.88 -6.85 -15.03
C THR A 9 -24.30 -7.93 -14.13
N ALA A 10 -23.92 -9.07 -14.71
CA ALA A 10 -23.30 -10.16 -13.99
C ALA A 10 -22.00 -9.66 -13.33
N LYS A 11 -22.03 -9.47 -12.01
CA LYS A 11 -20.86 -9.08 -11.22
C LYS A 11 -19.89 -10.26 -11.24
N LYS A 12 -18.66 -10.06 -11.70
CA LYS A 12 -17.61 -11.10 -11.62
C LYS A 12 -17.45 -11.51 -10.15
N VAL A 13 -17.68 -12.78 -9.88
CA VAL A 13 -17.47 -13.37 -8.54
C VAL A 13 -16.03 -13.06 -8.12
N GLY A 14 -15.86 -12.42 -6.96
CA GLY A 14 -14.56 -12.00 -6.43
C GLY A 14 -14.24 -10.51 -6.52
N VAL A 15 -14.97 -9.71 -7.32
CA VAL A 15 -14.74 -8.25 -7.39
C VAL A 15 -15.68 -7.53 -6.42
N SER A 16 -15.11 -6.99 -5.35
CA SER A 16 -15.83 -6.16 -4.38
C SER A 16 -15.69 -4.69 -4.69
N ASP A 17 -16.76 -3.92 -4.46
CA ASP A 17 -16.76 -2.46 -4.57
C ASP A 17 -15.86 -1.79 -3.50
N ILE A 18 -15.31 -2.59 -2.59
CA ILE A 18 -14.42 -2.20 -1.49
C ILE A 18 -12.92 -2.31 -1.90
N MET A 19 -12.63 -2.81 -3.11
CA MET A 19 -11.27 -2.88 -3.65
C MET A 19 -10.77 -1.50 -4.08
N LEU A 20 -9.65 -1.05 -3.53
CA LEU A 20 -8.96 0.14 -4.03
C LEU A 20 -7.92 -0.30 -5.05
N LYS A 21 -8.09 0.12 -6.31
CA LYS A 21 -7.09 -0.13 -7.35
C LYS A 21 -5.71 0.41 -6.96
N LEU A 22 -5.68 1.58 -6.35
CA LEU A 22 -4.45 2.20 -5.87
C LEU A 22 -4.78 3.04 -4.64
N LEU A 23 -4.05 2.80 -3.56
CA LEU A 23 -4.06 3.61 -2.35
C LEU A 23 -2.71 4.32 -2.24
N ARG A 24 -2.74 5.66 -2.17
CA ARG A 24 -1.55 6.50 -2.05
C ARG A 24 -1.61 7.33 -0.79
N ILE A 25 -0.57 7.27 0.03
CA ILE A 25 -0.45 8.05 1.26
C ILE A 25 0.79 8.94 1.15
N ARG A 26 0.62 10.25 1.37
CA ARG A 26 1.77 11.14 1.53
C ARG A 26 2.34 10.96 2.94
N ALA A 27 3.52 10.37 3.05
CA ALA A 27 4.20 10.14 4.33
C ALA A 27 5.09 11.34 4.73
N SER A 28 5.61 12.07 3.74
CA SER A 28 6.31 13.35 3.91
C SER A 28 6.25 14.15 2.61
N ASP A 29 6.85 15.35 2.57
CA ASP A 29 6.92 16.18 1.35
C ASP A 29 7.53 15.43 0.15
N SER A 30 8.47 14.53 0.42
CA SER A 30 9.18 13.77 -0.61
C SER A 30 8.71 12.33 -0.76
N HIS A 31 8.11 11.73 0.28
CA HIS A 31 7.76 10.30 0.30
C HIS A 31 6.27 10.06 0.09
N VAL A 32 5.94 9.21 -0.88
CA VAL A 32 4.59 8.70 -1.11
C VAL A 32 4.62 7.17 -1.03
N LEU A 33 3.76 6.61 -0.20
CA LEU A 33 3.54 5.17 -0.10
C LEU A 33 2.41 4.80 -1.06
N GLU A 34 2.62 3.77 -1.87
CA GLU A 34 1.62 3.29 -2.82
C GLU A 34 1.34 1.81 -2.58
N PHE A 35 0.06 1.45 -2.61
CA PHE A 35 -0.43 0.09 -2.47
C PHE A 35 -1.41 -0.21 -3.59
N ASP A 36 -1.11 -1.24 -4.39
CA ASP A 36 -1.92 -1.66 -5.53
C ASP A 36 -2.91 -2.75 -5.10
N GLY A 37 -4.12 -2.71 -5.64
CA GLY A 37 -5.12 -3.77 -5.49
C GLY A 37 -5.42 -4.08 -4.03
N VAL A 38 -5.68 -3.06 -3.23
CA VAL A 38 -5.95 -3.20 -1.79
C VAL A 38 -7.34 -3.77 -1.56
N ASP A 39 -7.43 -4.95 -0.92
CA ASP A 39 -8.69 -5.47 -0.36
C ASP A 39 -8.77 -5.13 1.13
N THR A 40 -9.58 -4.12 1.47
CA THR A 40 -9.73 -3.73 2.88
C THR A 40 -10.51 -4.73 3.73
N ARG A 41 -11.16 -5.75 3.12
CA ARG A 41 -11.86 -6.83 3.84
C ARG A 41 -10.91 -7.93 4.26
N PHE A 42 -10.01 -8.35 3.37
CA PHE A 42 -8.97 -9.34 3.66
C PHE A 42 -7.71 -8.71 4.24
N ASN A 43 -7.65 -7.37 4.24
CA ASN A 43 -6.53 -6.59 4.77
C ASN A 43 -5.21 -6.95 4.07
N ASP A 44 -5.26 -7.08 2.75
CA ASP A 44 -4.13 -7.39 1.89
C ASP A 44 -4.02 -6.40 0.71
N CYS A 45 -2.90 -6.47 0.02
CA CYS A 45 -2.66 -5.74 -1.23
C CYS A 45 -1.91 -6.61 -2.24
N CYS A 46 -2.13 -6.33 -3.53
CA CYS A 46 -1.43 -7.01 -4.62
C CYS A 46 0.05 -6.62 -4.70
N ASN A 47 0.41 -5.37 -4.37
CA ASN A 47 1.78 -4.88 -4.37
C ASN A 47 1.90 -3.61 -3.52
N TRP A 48 3.12 -3.24 -3.12
CA TRP A 48 3.40 -1.97 -2.48
C TRP A 48 4.75 -1.39 -2.89
N GLN A 49 4.86 -0.06 -2.85
CA GLN A 49 6.10 0.67 -3.14
C GLN A 49 6.18 2.01 -2.41
N VAL A 50 7.40 2.51 -2.26
CA VAL A 50 7.70 3.85 -1.77
C VAL A 50 8.32 4.66 -2.90
N MET A 51 7.67 5.77 -3.20
CA MET A 51 8.10 6.76 -4.18
C MET A 51 8.76 7.93 -3.44
N VAL A 52 9.96 8.32 -3.88
CA VAL A 52 10.69 9.48 -3.37
C VAL A 52 10.90 10.46 -4.52
N ASN A 53 10.36 11.67 -4.40
CA ASN A 53 10.42 12.69 -5.47
C ASN A 53 9.97 12.14 -6.84
N GLY A 54 8.92 11.32 -6.86
CA GLY A 54 8.37 10.70 -8.07
C GLY A 54 9.15 9.50 -8.61
N LYS A 55 10.22 9.05 -7.92
CA LYS A 55 11.00 7.86 -8.31
C LYS A 55 10.75 6.70 -7.34
N ARG A 56 10.61 5.49 -7.87
CA ARG A 56 10.46 4.29 -7.03
C ARG A 56 11.79 3.93 -6.39
N VAL A 57 11.83 3.87 -5.05
CA VAL A 57 13.05 3.60 -4.27
C VAL A 57 12.98 2.26 -3.56
N LEU A 58 11.83 1.91 -2.99
CA LEU A 58 11.59 0.65 -2.29
C LEU A 58 10.31 0.03 -2.82
N PHE A 59 10.27 -1.27 -3.06
CA PHE A 59 9.09 -1.94 -3.59
C PHE A 59 9.10 -3.43 -3.27
N SER A 60 7.90 -4.02 -3.20
CA SER A 60 7.77 -5.47 -3.12
C SER A 60 7.90 -6.12 -4.48
N THR A 61 8.49 -7.31 -4.47
CA THR A 61 8.42 -8.26 -5.58
C THR A 61 7.38 -9.36 -5.33
N ARG A 62 6.75 -9.36 -4.15
CA ARG A 62 5.73 -10.32 -3.74
C ARG A 62 4.35 -9.80 -4.12
N THR A 63 3.41 -10.72 -4.23
CA THR A 63 2.01 -10.40 -4.50
C THR A 63 1.12 -10.96 -3.41
N TYR A 64 -0.03 -10.29 -3.19
CA TYR A 64 -1.04 -10.68 -2.21
C TYR A 64 -0.49 -10.74 -0.77
N GLU A 65 0.14 -9.64 -0.34
CA GLU A 65 0.69 -9.53 1.00
C GLU A 65 -0.35 -8.98 1.97
N HIS A 66 -0.50 -9.65 3.12
CA HIS A 66 -1.32 -9.10 4.20
C HIS A 66 -0.63 -7.88 4.80
N PHE A 67 -1.39 -6.97 5.41
CA PHE A 67 -0.87 -5.77 6.05
C PHE A 67 0.28 -6.07 7.04
N SER A 68 0.16 -7.17 7.79
CA SER A 68 1.20 -7.64 8.72
C SER A 68 2.47 -8.10 8.00
N ASP A 69 2.35 -8.72 6.84
CA ASP A 69 3.49 -9.19 6.05
C ASP A 69 4.25 -8.02 5.42
N VAL A 70 3.52 -7.02 4.93
CA VAL A 70 4.10 -5.75 4.46
C VAL A 70 4.91 -5.12 5.60
N LYS A 71 4.33 -5.01 6.79
CA LYS A 71 5.00 -4.46 7.97
C LYS A 71 6.27 -5.25 8.32
N ALA A 72 6.19 -6.58 8.34
CA ALA A 72 7.35 -7.44 8.61
C ALA A 72 8.45 -7.28 7.55
N GLY A 73 8.09 -7.19 6.26
CA GLY A 73 9.03 -6.96 5.16
C GLY A 73 9.76 -5.61 5.26
N ILE A 74 9.05 -4.57 5.70
CA ILE A 74 9.65 -3.25 5.95
C ILE A 74 10.61 -3.29 7.15
N LEU A 75 10.23 -3.92 8.25
CA LEU A 75 11.12 -4.09 9.40
C LEU A 75 12.39 -4.86 9.02
N ALA A 76 12.27 -5.94 8.25
CA ALA A 76 13.41 -6.68 7.72
C ALA A 76 14.31 -5.80 6.84
N THR A 77 13.73 -4.96 5.99
CA THR A 77 14.48 -4.01 5.16
C THR A 77 15.27 -3.01 6.01
N ILE A 78 14.67 -2.49 7.09
CA ILE A 78 15.35 -1.58 8.02
C ILE A 78 16.59 -2.26 8.62
N GLU A 79 16.45 -3.47 9.13
CA GLU A 79 17.58 -4.20 9.74
C GLU A 79 18.69 -4.49 8.73
N VAL A 80 18.32 -4.86 7.49
CA VAL A 80 19.28 -5.12 6.42
C VAL A 80 20.05 -3.86 6.02
N CYS A 81 19.40 -2.70 5.94
CA CYS A 81 20.02 -1.47 5.48
C CYS A 81 20.73 -0.66 6.59
N ARG A 82 20.39 -0.84 7.87
CA ARG A 82 20.94 -0.06 9.01
C ARG A 82 22.47 -0.12 9.13
N GLY A 83 23.11 -1.17 8.62
CA GLY A 83 24.57 -1.36 8.66
C GLY A 83 25.31 -1.16 7.33
N ARG A 84 24.64 -0.66 6.28
CA ARG A 84 25.21 -0.58 4.93
C ARG A 84 25.50 0.87 4.52
N ASN A 85 26.60 1.05 3.80
CA ASN A 85 27.16 2.38 3.50
C ASN A 85 26.94 2.87 2.07
N THR A 86 26.12 2.18 1.26
CA THR A 86 25.86 2.67 -0.11
C THR A 86 24.76 3.74 -0.09
N PRO A 87 24.81 4.74 -0.99
CA PRO A 87 23.72 5.71 -1.13
C PRO A 87 22.35 5.07 -1.38
N SER A 88 22.33 3.93 -2.10
CA SER A 88 21.09 3.18 -2.36
C SER A 88 20.52 2.56 -1.09
N ASP A 89 21.37 1.96 -0.24
CA ASP A 89 20.93 1.39 1.03
C ASP A 89 20.41 2.49 1.97
N GLY A 90 21.04 3.67 1.98
CA GLY A 90 20.55 4.83 2.73
C GLY A 90 19.15 5.28 2.29
N ALA A 91 18.94 5.42 0.97
CA ALA A 91 17.63 5.79 0.43
C ALA A 91 16.54 4.74 0.73
N MET A 92 16.89 3.45 0.66
CA MET A 92 15.98 2.37 1.05
C MET A 92 15.67 2.39 2.54
N LEU A 93 16.66 2.65 3.40
CA LEU A 93 16.49 2.74 4.84
C LEU A 93 15.53 3.89 5.22
N ASP A 94 15.73 5.07 4.62
CA ASP A 94 14.88 6.23 4.86
C ASP A 94 13.45 5.98 4.35
N SER A 95 13.32 5.34 3.19
CA SER A 95 12.02 4.93 2.64
C SER A 95 11.29 3.92 3.54
N ALA A 96 12.02 2.92 4.06
CA ALA A 96 11.47 1.92 4.96
C ALA A 96 11.05 2.53 6.30
N LYS A 97 11.82 3.48 6.84
CA LYS A 97 11.46 4.26 8.03
C LYS A 97 10.21 5.13 7.83
N ALA A 98 10.09 5.78 6.67
CA ALA A 98 8.90 6.55 6.34
C ALA A 98 7.66 5.64 6.29
N MET A 99 7.79 4.46 5.65
CA MET A 99 6.70 3.51 5.54
C MET A 99 6.30 2.92 6.90
N ILE A 100 7.26 2.47 7.73
CA ILE A 100 6.93 1.87 9.03
C ILE A 100 6.25 2.87 9.96
N SER A 101 6.63 4.14 9.92
CA SER A 101 5.99 5.19 10.72
C SER A 101 4.51 5.33 10.41
N VAL A 102 4.12 5.18 9.13
CA VAL A 102 2.71 5.18 8.73
C VAL A 102 2.03 3.87 9.11
N LEU A 103 2.67 2.72 8.87
CA LEU A 103 2.08 1.41 9.20
C LEU A 103 1.93 1.16 10.71
N ASP A 104 2.76 1.78 11.56
CA ASP A 104 2.63 1.70 13.02
C ASP A 104 1.47 2.53 13.54
N ALA A 105 1.15 3.64 12.88
CA ALA A 105 0.06 4.53 13.28
C ALA A 105 -1.33 4.01 12.87
N PHE A 106 -1.41 3.07 11.93
CA PHE A 106 -2.68 2.57 11.38
C PHE A 106 -2.73 1.04 11.39
N PRO A 107 -3.77 0.41 11.97
CA PRO A 107 -3.78 -1.04 12.19
C PRO A 107 -4.15 -1.87 10.94
N SER A 108 -4.57 -1.24 9.83
CA SER A 108 -5.06 -1.94 8.65
C SER A 108 -5.10 -1.07 7.39
N PHE A 109 -5.24 -1.69 6.23
CA PHE A 109 -5.53 -1.00 4.97
C PHE A 109 -6.86 -0.25 4.99
N ALA A 110 -7.87 -0.76 5.70
CA ALA A 110 -9.14 -0.05 5.90
C ALA A 110 -8.93 1.28 6.66
N ALA A 111 -8.01 1.30 7.62
CA ALA A 111 -7.63 2.50 8.35
C ALA A 111 -6.80 3.45 7.46
N LEU A 112 -5.82 2.93 6.71
CA LEU A 112 -5.05 3.73 5.74
C LEU A 112 -5.93 4.34 4.64
N ALA A 113 -6.97 3.65 4.19
CA ALA A 113 -7.91 4.18 3.21
C ALA A 113 -8.62 5.46 3.69
N LYS A 114 -8.65 5.71 5.01
CA LYS A 114 -9.23 6.89 5.67
C LYS A 114 -8.16 7.88 6.16
N HIS A 115 -6.89 7.67 5.81
CA HIS A 115 -5.79 8.52 6.22
C HIS A 115 -6.01 9.97 5.75
N PRO A 116 -5.76 11.00 6.58
CA PRO A 116 -5.97 12.40 6.21
C PRO A 116 -5.13 12.82 5.00
N ASP A 117 -3.88 12.37 4.94
CA ASP A 117 -2.97 12.63 3.80
C ASP A 117 -3.09 11.62 2.65
N ARG A 118 -4.22 10.94 2.53
CA ARG A 118 -4.50 10.11 1.37
C ARG A 118 -4.59 10.98 0.11
N ILE A 119 -3.88 10.56 -0.93
CA ILE A 119 -3.91 11.20 -2.24
C ILE A 119 -4.94 10.45 -3.10
N ASN A 120 -5.95 11.18 -3.59
CA ASN A 120 -6.94 10.63 -4.54
C ASN A 120 -6.35 10.53 -5.95
#